data_AF-A0A1C0VSA8-F1
#
_entry.id   AF-A0A1C0VSA8-F1
#
_cell.length_a   1.000
_cell.length_b   1.000
_cell.length_c   1.000
_cell.angle_alpha   90.00
_cell.angle_beta   90.00
_cell.angle_gamma   90.00
#
_symmetry.space_group_name_H-M   'P 1'
#
loop_
_entity.id
_entity.type
_entity.pdbx_description
1 polymer ?
#
loop_
_entity_poly.entity_id
_entity_poly.type
_entity_poly.pdbx_seq_one_letter_code
_entity_poly.pdbx_strand_id
1 'polypeptide(L)' 'MCFLSTRNTYDLKDVTEESASRYSQLANIRLRSAEAQPNIPADLLRLLYQSISQSQSRIPALERTVQEIKIEWGLL' A
#
# COMPACT_ATOMS: atom_id res chain seq x y z
N MET A 1 -27.02 -13.97 -15.79
CA MET A 1 -25.90 -13.02 -15.59
C MET A 1 -25.52 -13.04 -14.11
N CYS A 2 -24.43 -13.70 -13.71
CA CYS A 2 -23.97 -13.75 -12.29
C CYS A 2 -22.44 -13.73 -12.12
N PHE A 3 -21.66 -13.48 -13.18
CA PHE A 3 -20.19 -13.62 -13.15
C PHE A 3 -19.42 -12.33 -12.83
N LEU A 4 -20.08 -11.17 -12.80
CA LEU A 4 -19.40 -9.87 -12.62
C LEU A 4 -19.22 -9.48 -11.14
N SER A 5 -20.11 -9.90 -10.25
CA SER A 5 -20.06 -9.49 -8.82
C SER A 5 -18.92 -10.13 -8.03
N THR A 6 -18.45 -11.32 -8.44
CA THR A 6 -17.40 -12.06 -7.73
C THR A 6 -16.00 -11.64 -8.13
N ARG A 7 -15.77 -11.08 -9.32
CA ARG A 7 -14.44 -10.62 -9.73
C ARG A 7 -14.02 -9.34 -8.98
N ASN A 8 -14.98 -8.45 -8.78
CA ASN A 8 -14.75 -7.09 -8.28
C ASN A 8 -14.47 -7.01 -6.77
N THR A 9 -15.04 -7.94 -5.98
CA THR A 9 -14.71 -8.06 -4.56
C THR A 9 -13.28 -8.54 -4.34
N TYR A 10 -12.69 -9.28 -5.28
CA TYR A 10 -11.27 -9.64 -5.23
C TYR A 10 -10.39 -8.43 -5.52
N ASP A 11 -10.73 -7.60 -6.51
CA ASP A 11 -9.90 -6.44 -6.86
C ASP A 11 -9.78 -5.43 -5.70
N LEU A 12 -10.88 -5.16 -4.98
CA LEU A 12 -10.82 -4.29 -3.80
C LEU A 12 -10.11 -4.96 -2.61
N LYS A 13 -10.28 -6.27 -2.45
CA LYS A 13 -9.60 -7.04 -1.40
C LYS A 13 -8.08 -7.05 -1.64
N ASP A 14 -7.65 -7.25 -2.87
CA ASP A 14 -6.24 -7.26 -3.27
C ASP A 14 -5.60 -5.88 -3.08
N VAL A 15 -6.29 -4.80 -3.45
CA VAL A 15 -5.87 -3.42 -3.16
C VAL A 15 -5.71 -3.20 -1.65
N THR A 16 -6.64 -3.73 -0.85
CA THR A 16 -6.60 -3.62 0.62
C THR A 16 -5.44 -4.40 1.21
N GLU A 17 -5.23 -5.65 0.78
CA GLU A 17 -4.15 -6.51 1.25
C GLU A 17 -2.77 -5.95 0.87
N GLU A 18 -2.60 -5.46 -0.35
CA GLU A 18 -1.37 -4.80 -0.78
C GLU A 18 -1.09 -3.55 0.06
N SER A 19 -2.10 -2.69 0.24
CA SER A 19 -1.97 -1.44 1.00
C SER A 19 -1.63 -1.70 2.47
N ALA A 20 -2.33 -2.67 3.10
CA ALA A 20 -2.11 -3.05 4.48
C ALA A 20 -0.69 -3.62 4.70
N SER A 21 -0.22 -4.47 3.78
CA SER A 21 1.12 -5.05 3.83
C SER A 21 2.20 -3.96 3.76
N ARG A 22 2.08 -3.03 2.80
CA ARG A 22 3.03 -1.92 2.63
C ARG A 22 3.04 -0.98 3.82
N TYR A 23 1.86 -0.61 4.32
CA TYR A 23 1.75 0.23 5.50
C TYR A 23 2.39 -0.42 6.72
N SER A 24 2.12 -1.71 6.95
CA SER A 24 2.69 -2.44 8.08
C SER A 24 4.22 -2.50 8.01
N GLN A 25 4.78 -2.74 6.82
CA GLN A 25 6.24 -2.73 6.62
C GLN A 25 6.84 -1.35 6.94
N LEU A 26 6.25 -0.27 6.40
CA LEU A 26 6.71 1.09 6.64
C LEU A 26 6.62 1.47 8.13
N ALA A 27 5.49 1.16 8.79
CA ALA A 27 5.28 1.43 10.20
C ALA A 27 6.33 0.72 11.07
N ASN A 28 6.61 -0.55 10.79
CA ASN A 28 7.62 -1.32 11.51
C ASN A 28 9.04 -0.72 11.35
N ILE A 29 9.42 -0.31 10.13
CA ILE A 29 10.73 0.32 9.91
C ILE A 29 10.81 1.67 10.64
N ARG A 30 9.73 2.45 10.64
CA ARG A 30 9.66 3.73 11.35
C ARG A 30 9.79 3.56 12.86
N LEU A 31 9.11 2.57 13.45
CA LEU A 31 9.21 2.27 14.88
C LEU A 31 10.63 1.91 15.27
N ARG A 32 11.27 0.99 14.53
CA ARG A 32 12.68 0.63 14.76
C ARG A 32 13.63 1.82 14.62
N SER A 33 13.34 2.73 13.68
CA SER A 33 14.12 3.96 13.50
C SER A 33 13.99 4.90 14.70
N ALA A 34 12.81 4.96 15.31
CA ALA A 34 12.57 5.74 16.52
C ALA A 34 13.26 5.13 17.74
N GLU A 35 13.21 3.81 17.88
CA GLU A 35 13.89 3.06 18.97
C GLU A 35 15.41 3.16 18.89
N ALA A 36 15.99 3.29 17.70
CA ALA A 36 17.43 3.44 17.49
C ALA A 36 17.96 4.86 17.79
N GLN A 37 17.11 5.80 18.19
CA GLN A 37 17.54 7.15 18.54
C GLN A 37 18.43 7.13 19.80
N PRO A 38 19.45 8.02 19.88
CA PRO A 38 19.76 9.09 18.93
C PRO A 38 20.60 8.67 17.72
N ASN A 39 21.27 7.52 17.77
CA ASN A 39 22.21 7.07 16.75
C ASN A 39 21.58 6.04 15.81
N ILE A 40 20.82 6.54 14.83
CA ILE A 40 20.14 5.69 13.86
C ILE A 40 21.16 5.13 12.84
N PRO A 41 21.22 3.79 12.64
CA PRO A 41 22.09 3.20 11.63
C PRO A 41 21.75 3.71 10.21
N ALA A 42 22.77 4.01 9.41
CA ALA A 42 22.59 4.52 8.04
C ALA A 42 21.78 3.56 7.15
N ASP A 43 21.97 2.25 7.34
CA ASP A 43 21.19 1.24 6.61
C ASP A 43 19.71 1.22 6.99
N LEU A 44 19.38 1.53 8.24
CA LEU A 44 17.99 1.62 8.69
C LEU A 44 17.29 2.84 8.09
N LEU A 45 17.99 3.99 8.04
CA LEU A 45 17.51 5.18 7.33
C LEU A 45 17.35 4.92 5.83
N ARG A 46 18.33 4.27 5.20
CA ARG A 46 18.24 3.89 3.78
C ARG A 46 17.04 2.98 3.51
N LEU A 47 16.81 2.00 4.36
CA LEU A 47 15.65 1.10 4.26
C LEU A 47 14.33 1.87 4.42
N LEU A 48 14.25 2.82 5.36
CA LEU A 48 13.08 3.68 5.54
C LEU A 48 12.78 4.48 4.27
N TYR A 49 13.80 5.15 3.70
CA TYR A 49 13.65 5.92 2.46
C TYR A 49 13.24 5.04 1.27
N GLN A 50 13.84 3.87 1.13
CA GLN A 50 13.49 2.92 0.08
C GLN A 50 12.04 2.43 0.22
N SER A 51 11.60 2.13 1.45
CA SER A 51 10.22 1.72 1.73
C SER A 51 9.21 2.82 1.40
N ILE A 52 9.52 4.08 1.74
CA ILE A 52 8.69 5.24 1.38
C ILE A 52 8.59 5.38 -0.14
N SER A 53 9.73 5.36 -0.84
CA SER A 53 9.78 5.54 -2.29
C SER A 53 9.00 4.44 -3.04
N GLN A 54 9.16 3.19 -2.64
CA GLN A 54 8.43 2.06 -3.22
C GLN A 54 6.92 2.12 -2.92
N SER A 55 6.55 2.62 -1.74
CA SER A 55 5.13 2.80 -1.40
C SER A 55 4.51 3.90 -2.26
N GLN A 56 5.21 5.03 -2.43
CA GLN A 56 4.78 6.13 -3.28
C GLN A 56 4.64 5.73 -4.75
N SER A 57 5.57 4.93 -5.29
CA SER A 57 5.49 4.49 -6.69
C SER A 57 4.29 3.59 -6.99
N ARG A 58 3.68 3.00 -5.95
CA ARG A 58 2.54 2.09 -6.07
C ARG A 58 1.19 2.78 -5.94
N ILE A 59 1.14 3.94 -5.27
CA ILE A 59 -0.09 4.73 -5.09
C ILE A 59 -0.85 4.93 -6.41
N PRO A 60 -0.22 5.35 -7.54
CA PRO A 60 -0.96 5.59 -8.78
C PRO A 60 -1.64 4.34 -9.37
N ALA A 61 -1.01 3.17 -9.19
CA ALA A 61 -1.58 1.92 -9.67
C ALA A 61 -2.79 1.52 -8.82
N LEU A 62 -2.68 1.62 -7.49
CA LEU A 62 -3.78 1.35 -6.56
C LEU A 62 -4.95 2.32 -6.76
N GLU A 63 -4.66 3.61 -6.97
CA GLU A 63 -5.67 4.61 -7.30
C GLU A 63 -6.39 4.28 -8.60
N ARG A 64 -5.66 3.86 -9.65
CA ARG A 64 -6.28 3.42 -10.90
C ARG A 64 -7.23 2.23 -10.67
N THR A 65 -6.80 1.22 -9.93
CA THR A 65 -7.67 0.07 -9.61
C THR A 65 -8.92 0.50 -8.84
N VAL A 66 -8.80 1.40 -7.86
CA VAL A 66 -9.97 1.95 -7.14
C VAL A 66 -10.89 2.73 -8.08
N GLN A 67 -10.34 3.50 -9.03
CA GLN A 67 -11.17 4.20 -10.02
C GLN A 67 -11.92 3.23 -10.93
N GLU A 68 -11.27 2.17 -11.39
CA GLU A 68 -11.91 1.12 -12.20
C GLU A 68 -13.07 0.48 -11.44
N ILE A 69 -12.86 0.11 -10.17
CA ILE A 69 -13.91 -0.44 -9.29
C ILE A 69 -15.09 0.55 -9.15
N LYS A 70 -14.80 1.85 -8.95
CA LYS A 70 -15.85 2.88 -8.83
C LYS A 70 -16.67 3.03 -10.11
N ILE A 71 -16.03 3.02 -11.28
CA ILE A 71 -16.71 3.08 -12.59
C ILE A 71 -17.64 1.88 -12.71
N GLU A 72 -17.14 0.68 -12.43
CA GLU A 72 -17.91 -0.55 -12.56
C GLU A 72 -19.09 -0.63 -11.59
N TRP A 73 -18.96 -0.08 -10.39
CA TRP A 73 -20.04 -0.05 -9.39
C TRP A 73 -21.03 1.10 -9.61
N GLY A 74 -20.77 1.99 -10.59
CA GLY A 74 -21.60 3.16 -10.85
C GLY A 74 -21.54 4.20 -9.72
N LEU A 75 -20.38 4.32 -9.05
CA LEU A 75 -20.14 5.27 -7.96
C LEU A 75 -19.47 6.57 -8.42
N LEU A 76 -19.49 6.84 -9.72
CA LEU A 76 -18.94 8.03 -10.37
C LEU A 76 -20.02 8.77 -11.15
#